data_AF-A0A7V8NVA3-F1
#
_entry.id   AF-A0A7V8NVA3-F1
#
_cell.length_a   1.000
_cell.length_b   1.000
_cell.length_c   1.000
_cell.angle_alpha   90.00
_cell.angle_beta   90.00
_cell.angle_gamma   90.00
#
_symmetry.space_group_name_H-M   'P 1'
#
loop_
_entity.id
_entity.type
_entity.pdbx_description
1 polymer ?
#
loop_
_entity_poly.entity_id
_entity_poly.type
_entity_poly.pdbx_seq_one_letter_code
_entity_poly.pdbx_strand_id
1 'polypeptide(L)'
;MEREMDAELRFHIAAFAEDLVGSGVSREEALRRARIEFGGVERAKEECRDALALRLVDHVARDLRFGVRLLIKNPGFTAVAVIALALGIGADTAMYSIVKGALSWDFGLDHPDRVVIVNSVNTGRSQEWG
;
A
#
# COMPACT_ATOMS: atom_id res chain seq x y z
N MET A 1 -6.68 3.78 -10.94
CA MET A 1 -5.79 3.64 -12.10
C MET A 1 -6.06 2.35 -12.87
N GLU A 2 -5.80 1.14 -12.35
CA GLU A 2 -6.06 -0.11 -13.11
C GLU A 2 -7.52 -0.26 -13.57
N ARG A 3 -8.51 0.00 -12.70
CA ARG A 3 -9.93 -0.08 -13.05
C ARG A 3 -10.39 0.94 -14.10
N GLU A 4 -9.71 2.08 -14.18
CA GLU A 4 -10.02 3.15 -15.14
C GLU A 4 -9.47 2.80 -16.52
N MET A 5 -8.23 2.28 -16.52
CA MET A 5 -7.55 1.82 -17.72
C MET A 5 -8.22 0.57 -18.35
N ASP A 6 -8.79 -0.30 -17.51
CA ASP A 6 -9.54 -1.48 -17.94
C ASP A 6 -10.91 -1.11 -18.57
N ALA A 7 -11.53 -0.02 -18.11
CA ALA A 7 -12.76 0.51 -18.70
C ALA A 7 -12.50 1.19 -20.05
N GLU A 8 -11.42 1.94 -20.15
CA GLU A 8 -11.00 2.61 -21.39
C GLU A 8 -10.59 1.60 -22.48
N LEU A 9 -9.90 0.51 -22.10
CA LEU A 9 -9.53 -0.56 -23.03
C LEU A 9 -10.77 -1.26 -23.63
N ARG A 10 -11.80 -1.52 -22.80
CA ARG A 10 -13.07 -2.10 -23.28
C ARG A 10 -13.80 -1.18 -24.24
N PHE A 11 -13.76 0.13 -23.98
CA PHE A 11 -14.36 1.12 -24.85
C PHE A 11 -13.67 1.13 -26.23
N HIS A 12 -12.33 1.05 -26.25
CA HIS A 12 -11.57 0.97 -27.49
C HIS A 12 -11.81 -0.33 -28.28
N ILE A 13 -11.91 -1.48 -27.59
CA ILE A 13 -12.21 -2.76 -28.24
C ILE A 13 -13.60 -2.72 -28.89
N ALA A 14 -14.60 -2.14 -28.20
CA ALA A 14 -15.95 -2.00 -28.72
C ALA A 14 -16.01 -1.07 -29.94
N ALA A 15 -15.34 0.09 -29.87
CA ALA A 15 -15.27 1.06 -30.95
C ALA A 15 -14.59 0.48 -32.20
N PHE A 16 -13.48 -0.23 -32.02
CA PHE A 16 -12.76 -0.88 -33.12
C PHE A 16 -13.58 -2.00 -33.77
N ALA A 17 -14.33 -2.77 -32.97
CA ALA A 17 -15.22 -3.79 -33.49
C ALA A 17 -16.39 -3.19 -34.29
N GLU A 18 -16.94 -2.04 -33.89
CA GLU A 18 -18.00 -1.35 -34.66
C GLU A 18 -17.49 -0.84 -36.02
N ASP A 19 -16.27 -0.31 -36.07
CA ASP A 19 -15.63 0.13 -37.33
C ASP A 19 -15.43 -1.03 -38.32
N LEU A 20 -15.03 -2.21 -37.80
CA LEU A 20 -14.94 -3.43 -38.60
C LEU A 20 -16.31 -3.92 -39.11
N VAL A 21 -17.36 -3.75 -38.31
CA VAL A 21 -18.72 -4.07 -38.75
C VAL A 21 -19.19 -3.09 -39.82
N GLY A 22 -18.89 -1.79 -39.68
CA GLY A 22 -19.21 -0.76 -40.68
C GLY A 22 -18.50 -0.97 -42.03
N SER A 23 -17.36 -1.66 -42.02
CA SER A 23 -16.61 -2.06 -43.23
C SER A 23 -17.02 -3.43 -43.80
N GLY A 24 -18.07 -4.06 -43.25
CA GLY A 24 -18.70 -5.26 -43.80
C GLY A 24 -18.26 -6.59 -43.19
N VAL A 25 -17.49 -6.57 -42.10
CA VAL A 25 -17.08 -7.79 -41.38
C VAL A 25 -18.19 -8.21 -40.41
N SER A 26 -18.42 -9.53 -40.25
CA SER A 26 -19.44 -10.02 -39.31
C SER A 26 -19.06 -9.65 -37.86
N ARG A 27 -20.08 -9.40 -37.02
CA ARG A 27 -19.88 -8.91 -35.65
C ARG A 27 -19.02 -9.82 -34.78
N GLU A 28 -19.17 -11.15 -34.93
CA GLU A 28 -18.32 -12.12 -34.24
C GLU A 28 -16.86 -12.03 -34.68
N GLU A 29 -16.62 -11.91 -35.99
CA GLU A 29 -15.26 -11.82 -36.54
C GLU A 29 -14.61 -10.47 -36.21
N ALA A 30 -15.38 -9.39 -36.21
CA ALA A 30 -14.93 -8.06 -35.81
C ALA A 30 -14.49 -8.03 -34.33
N LEU A 31 -15.29 -8.62 -33.43
CA LEU A 31 -14.93 -8.74 -32.01
C LEU A 31 -13.72 -9.64 -31.78
N ARG A 32 -13.60 -10.72 -32.55
CA ARG A 32 -12.45 -11.63 -32.49
C ARG A 32 -11.16 -10.90 -32.91
N ARG A 33 -11.18 -10.17 -34.02
CA ARG A 33 -10.04 -9.38 -34.50
C ARG A 33 -9.66 -8.27 -33.53
N ALA A 34 -10.64 -7.53 -33.01
CA ALA A 34 -10.40 -6.50 -32.01
C ALA A 34 -9.72 -7.07 -30.74
N ARG A 35 -10.18 -8.22 -30.23
CA ARG A 35 -9.53 -8.84 -29.05
C ARG A 35 -8.09 -9.31 -29.32
N ILE A 36 -7.78 -9.76 -30.52
CA ILE A 36 -6.42 -10.21 -30.87
C ILE A 36 -5.49 -8.99 -30.97
N GLU A 37 -5.93 -7.92 -31.61
CA GLU A 37 -5.17 -6.68 -31.76
C GLU A 37 -4.89 -6.03 -30.39
N PHE A 38 -5.92 -5.86 -29.57
CA PHE A 38 -5.80 -5.24 -28.26
C PHE A 38 -5.23 -6.17 -27.17
N GLY A 39 -5.29 -7.50 -27.37
CA GLY A 39 -4.66 -8.47 -26.47
C GLY A 39 -3.13 -8.39 -26.47
N GLY A 40 -2.51 -7.91 -27.56
CA GLY A 40 -1.08 -7.61 -27.61
C GLY A 40 -0.69 -6.42 -26.73
N VAL A 41 -1.56 -5.41 -26.63
CA VAL A 41 -1.35 -4.22 -25.79
C VAL A 41 -1.30 -4.60 -24.31
N GLU A 42 -2.15 -5.52 -23.88
CA GLU A 42 -2.21 -5.91 -22.47
C GLU A 42 -0.98 -6.73 -22.04
N ARG A 43 -0.40 -7.52 -22.95
CA ARG A 43 0.93 -8.12 -22.76
C ARG A 43 2.04 -7.08 -22.67
N ALA A 44 2.05 -6.08 -23.55
CA ALA A 44 3.07 -5.01 -23.52
C ALA A 44 3.00 -4.20 -22.21
N LYS A 45 1.80 -4.02 -21.67
CA LYS A 45 1.54 -3.38 -20.38
C LYS A 45 2.08 -4.20 -19.21
N GLU A 46 1.90 -5.52 -19.27
CA GLU A 46 2.42 -6.47 -18.28
C GLU A 46 3.96 -6.48 -18.28
N GLU A 47 4.57 -6.53 -19.45
CA GLU A 47 6.03 -6.44 -19.61
C GLU A 47 6.58 -5.08 -19.11
N CYS A 48 5.87 -3.98 -19.38
CA CYS A 48 6.24 -2.66 -18.88
C CYS A 48 6.10 -2.57 -17.36
N ARG A 49 5.09 -3.25 -16.77
CA ARG A 49 4.87 -3.32 -15.32
C ARG A 49 5.96 -4.14 -14.62
N ASP A 50 6.34 -5.28 -15.17
CA ASP A 50 7.42 -6.12 -14.64
C ASP A 50 8.77 -5.40 -14.76
N ALA A 51 9.00 -4.70 -15.88
CA ALA A 51 10.15 -3.83 -16.03
C ALA A 51 10.13 -2.67 -15.01
N LEU A 52 8.97 -2.08 -14.71
CA LEU A 52 8.86 -1.04 -13.68
C LEU A 52 9.20 -1.58 -12.29
N ALA A 53 8.68 -2.76 -11.94
CA ALA A 53 8.92 -3.42 -10.65
C ALA A 53 10.41 -3.75 -10.46
N LEU A 54 11.05 -4.36 -11.46
CA LEU A 54 12.48 -4.66 -11.43
C LEU A 54 13.32 -3.38 -11.35
N ARG A 55 12.97 -2.34 -12.12
CA ARG A 55 13.66 -1.05 -12.08
C ARG A 55 13.55 -0.38 -10.72
N LEU A 56 12.37 -0.41 -10.08
CA LEU A 56 12.18 0.16 -8.74
C LEU A 56 13.06 -0.55 -7.71
N VAL A 57 13.10 -1.88 -7.73
CA VAL A 57 13.94 -2.66 -6.82
C VAL A 57 15.42 -2.33 -7.01
N ASP A 58 15.90 -2.28 -8.26
CA ASP A 58 17.29 -1.93 -8.56
C ASP A 58 17.65 -0.51 -8.15
N HIS A 59 16.75 0.45 -8.36
CA HIS A 59 16.94 1.83 -7.93
C HIS A 59 17.02 1.93 -6.40
N VAL A 60 16.07 1.34 -5.69
CA VAL A 60 16.05 1.36 -4.22
C VAL A 60 17.28 0.67 -3.63
N ALA A 61 17.70 -0.48 -4.18
CA ALA A 61 18.88 -1.19 -3.73
C ALA A 61 20.16 -0.36 -3.94
N ARG A 62 20.26 0.35 -5.06
CA ARG A 62 21.39 1.23 -5.36
C ARG A 62 21.44 2.43 -4.42
N ASP A 63 20.30 3.07 -4.20
CA ASP A 63 20.19 4.23 -3.32
C ASP A 63 20.48 3.85 -1.87
N LEU A 64 19.97 2.70 -1.41
CA LEU A 64 20.27 2.17 -0.08
C LEU A 64 21.78 1.89 0.10
N ARG A 65 22.41 1.24 -0.89
CA ARG A 65 23.86 0.98 -0.86
C ARG A 65 24.67 2.29 -0.83
N PHE A 66 24.23 3.29 -1.58
CA PHE A 66 24.84 4.62 -1.57
C PHE A 66 24.65 5.33 -0.23
N GLY A 67 23.45 5.31 0.32
CA GLY A 67 23.12 5.88 1.63
C GLY A 67 23.94 5.25 2.75
N VAL A 68 24.01 3.91 2.80
CA VAL A 68 24.86 3.19 3.77
C VAL A 68 26.32 3.58 3.63
N ARG A 69 26.83 3.67 2.39
CA ARG A 69 28.22 4.11 2.16
C ARG A 69 28.47 5.53 2.63
N LEU A 70 27.49 6.43 2.47
CA LEU A 70 27.57 7.81 2.94
C LEU A 70 27.57 7.89 4.47
N LEU A 71 26.75 7.06 5.13
CA LEU A 71 26.69 6.94 6.59
C LEU A 71 28.02 6.44 7.18
N ILE A 72 28.66 5.45 6.53
CA ILE A 72 29.99 4.96 6.95
C ILE A 72 31.07 6.02 6.74
N LYS A 73 30.96 6.82 5.67
CA LYS A 73 31.94 7.86 5.34
C LYS A 73 31.87 9.09 6.26
N ASN A 74 30.71 9.34 6.88
CA ASN A 74 30.49 10.47 7.80
C ASN A 74 30.07 9.98 9.20
N PRO A 75 30.99 9.35 9.96
CA PRO A 75 30.66 8.66 11.20
C PRO A 75 30.11 9.58 12.30
N GLY A 76 30.50 10.86 12.33
CA GLY A 76 30.03 11.81 13.34
C GLY A 76 28.53 12.08 13.27
N PHE A 77 28.01 12.40 12.09
CA PHE A 77 26.57 12.61 11.87
C PHE A 77 25.78 11.32 12.10
N THR A 78 26.28 10.20 11.57
CA THR A 78 25.65 8.88 11.72
C THR A 78 25.55 8.48 13.20
N ALA A 79 26.58 8.72 14.00
CA ALA A 79 26.55 8.41 15.43
C ALA A 79 25.45 9.19 16.16
N VAL A 80 25.35 10.50 15.92
CA VAL A 80 24.29 11.34 16.53
C VAL A 80 22.91 10.86 16.10
N ALA A 81 22.72 10.57 14.81
CA ALA A 81 21.46 10.05 14.29
C ALA A 81 21.09 8.69 14.91
N VAL A 82 22.05 7.76 15.02
CA VAL A 82 21.85 6.45 15.65
C VAL A 82 21.50 6.58 17.12
N ILE A 83 22.19 7.46 17.86
CA ILE A 83 21.89 7.70 19.29
C ILE A 83 20.49 8.29 19.44
N ALA A 84 20.12 9.28 18.64
CA ALA A 84 18.79 9.88 18.69
C ALA A 84 17.68 8.84 18.39
N LEU A 85 17.87 8.01 17.37
CA LEU A 85 16.95 6.92 17.03
C LEU A 85 16.87 5.88 18.14
N ALA A 86 18.01 5.45 18.68
CA ALA A 86 18.08 4.49 19.77
C ALA A 86 17.39 5.02 21.04
N LEU A 87 17.56 6.30 21.35
CA LEU A 87 16.89 6.94 22.48
C LEU A 87 15.39 7.05 22.26
N GLY A 88 14.92 7.46 21.08
CA GLY A 88 13.48 7.53 20.79
C GLY A 88 12.82 6.15 20.88
N ILE A 89 13.35 5.18 20.13
CA ILE A 89 12.83 3.81 20.12
C ILE A 89 12.93 3.17 21.51
N GLY A 90 14.06 3.36 22.19
CA GLY A 90 14.32 2.81 23.51
C GLY A 90 13.43 3.43 24.58
N ALA A 91 13.23 4.75 24.56
CA ALA A 91 12.34 5.45 25.49
C ALA A 91 10.89 5.00 25.33
N ASP A 92 10.38 4.93 24.09
CA ASP A 92 9.02 4.46 23.82
C ASP A 92 8.84 3.00 24.25
N THR A 93 9.82 2.15 23.94
CA THR A 93 9.81 0.72 24.32
C THR A 93 9.91 0.54 25.84
N ALA A 94 10.74 1.33 26.52
CA ALA A 94 10.89 1.31 27.97
C ALA A 94 9.60 1.78 28.66
N MET A 95 8.99 2.85 28.18
CA MET A 95 7.70 3.32 28.68
C MET A 95 6.62 2.25 28.54
N TYR A 96 6.50 1.63 27.36
CA TYR A 96 5.55 0.52 27.16
C TYR A 96 5.85 -0.67 28.09
N SER A 97 7.13 -1.02 28.26
CA SER A 97 7.54 -2.11 29.15
C SER A 97 7.23 -1.80 30.62
N ILE A 98 7.44 -0.56 31.07
CA ILE A 98 7.09 -0.09 32.41
C ILE A 98 5.57 -0.13 32.61
N VAL A 99 4.80 0.41 31.66
CA VAL A 99 3.33 0.39 31.75
C VAL A 99 2.81 -1.04 31.79
N LYS A 100 3.33 -1.92 30.92
CA LYS A 100 2.95 -3.32 30.88
C LYS A 100 3.38 -4.07 32.15
N GLY A 101 4.57 -3.78 32.67
CA GLY A 101 5.08 -4.35 33.91
C GLY A 101 4.31 -3.87 35.14
N ALA A 102 3.93 -2.59 35.17
CA ALA A 102 3.10 -2.01 36.23
C ALA A 102 1.65 -2.51 36.17
N LEU A 103 1.09 -2.71 34.96
CA LEU A 103 -0.22 -3.33 34.79
C LEU A 103 -0.20 -4.83 35.12
N SER A 104 0.94 -5.48 34.91
CA SER A 104 1.16 -6.89 35.28
C SER A 104 1.51 -7.06 36.77
N TRP A 105 1.91 -6.00 37.46
CA TRP A 105 2.01 -6.00 38.91
C TRP A 105 0.60 -6.15 39.42
N ASP A 106 0.34 -7.26 40.12
CA ASP A 106 -0.96 -7.59 40.67
C ASP A 106 -1.51 -6.37 41.40
N PHE A 107 -2.55 -5.75 40.83
CA PHE A 107 -3.11 -4.48 41.30
C PHE A 107 -3.87 -4.66 42.64
N GLY A 108 -3.66 -5.79 43.33
CA GLY A 108 -4.45 -6.22 44.48
C GLY A 108 -5.92 -6.41 44.12
N LEU A 109 -6.19 -6.76 42.86
CA LEU A 109 -7.55 -7.02 42.39
C LEU A 109 -7.94 -8.42 42.86
N ASP A 110 -8.58 -8.49 44.01
CA ASP A 110 -9.30 -9.69 44.43
C ASP A 110 -10.32 -10.05 43.33
N HIS A 111 -10.11 -11.19 42.68
CA HIS A 111 -10.92 -11.73 41.56
C HIS A 111 -10.75 -11.01 40.20
N PRO A 112 -9.59 -11.17 39.53
CA PRO A 112 -9.33 -10.58 38.21
C PRO A 112 -10.29 -11.08 37.10
N ASP A 113 -11.00 -12.19 37.32
CA ASP A 113 -12.07 -12.71 36.44
C ASP A 113 -13.33 -11.83 36.40
N ARG A 114 -13.46 -10.88 37.34
CA ARG A 114 -14.64 -9.99 37.46
C ARG A 114 -14.40 -8.58 36.91
N VAL A 115 -13.25 -8.33 36.30
CA VAL A 115 -12.93 -7.03 35.69
C VAL A 115 -13.73 -6.86 34.39
N VAL A 116 -14.68 -5.93 34.39
CA VAL A 116 -15.49 -5.58 33.20
C VAL A 116 -15.05 -4.21 32.69
N ILE A 117 -14.68 -4.14 31.41
CA ILE A 117 -14.34 -2.87 30.76
C ILE A 117 -15.64 -2.17 30.36
N VAL A 118 -15.99 -1.09 31.07
CA VAL A 118 -17.14 -0.25 30.74
C VAL A 118 -16.69 0.81 29.72
N ASN A 119 -16.99 0.58 28.45
CA ASN A 119 -16.84 1.59 27.40
C ASN A 119 -18.14 2.39 27.29
N SER A 120 -18.11 3.68 27.59
CA SER A 120 -19.23 4.58 27.30
C SER A 120 -19.13 5.03 25.85
N VAL A 121 -19.94 4.47 24.96
CA VAL A 121 -20.19 5.08 23.66
C VAL A 121 -21.12 6.27 23.91
N ASN A 122 -20.60 7.48 23.75
CA ASN A 122 -21.43 8.68 23.78
C ASN A 122 -22.28 8.71 22.50
N THR A 123 -23.45 8.07 22.53
CA THR A 123 -24.50 8.22 21.52
C THR A 123 -25.30 9.49 21.81
N GLY A 124 -24.61 10.62 21.85
CA GLY A 124 -25.17 11.90 22.26
C GLY A 124 -24.73 13.03 21.37
N ARG A 125 -25.11 12.98 20.08
CA ARG A 125 -25.55 14.11 19.23
C ARG A 125 -25.61 13.69 17.75
N SER A 126 -26.62 12.91 17.40
CA SER A 126 -27.14 12.84 16.04
C SER A 126 -28.67 12.85 16.08
N GLN A 127 -29.23 13.88 16.73
CA GLN A 127 -30.61 14.27 16.52
C GLN A 127 -30.68 15.79 16.43
N GLU A 128 -30.97 16.21 15.20
CA GLU A 128 -31.94 17.26 14.86
C GLU A 128 -31.53 18.72 15.09
N TRP A 129 -31.03 19.33 14.01
CA TRP A 129 -31.44 20.65 13.49
C TRP A 129 -31.26 20.52 11.96
N GLY A 130 -32.28 20.54 11.10
CA GLY A 130 -33.35 21.54 11.00
C GLY A 130 -33.02 22.40 9.79
#